data_AF-A0A924DEV4-F1
#
_entry.id   AF-A0A924DEV4-F1
#
_cell.length_a   1.000
_cell.length_b   1.000
_cell.length_c   1.000
_cell.angle_alpha   90.00
_cell.angle_beta   90.00
_cell.angle_gamma   90.00
#
_symmetry.space_group_name_H-M   'P 1'
#
loop_
_entity.id
_entity.type
_entity.pdbx_description
1 polymer ?
#
loop_
_entity_poly.entity_id
_entity_poly.type
_entity_poly.pdbx_seq_one_letter_code
_entity_poly.pdbx_strand_id
1 'polypeptide(L)'
;MSDTHKLVLIDAYSLLFRAFFSSRALSTSDGRPTGALYGLSNMLFTLIRNESPDAIIVCWDAHQRTHRKQAFAEYKAHRPDTADDLKAQMFPARDLVAAFGVQSAELGGYEADDLIGTLARRGKAEGYTVEIITGDSDQLQLVEEGVTVQITQKGVTEVKRYDREVVIERYGVPPERIPDWKGLVGDASDNIPGVPGIGDKTATALLQKFGTVDGILEHLEEVTPPRIKALLETHREQAIFSRDLATIVCDAPFEDEIRPYFPTPEIWNRLREAFTDLEFKSLLRYIPREPREGDALVPDLEAGTPENAFAVRLIALDTKDEVLKALEEVKAAGVMGIVLDTDSPAPLRSVIRGIGFAANKEKAYYAPLPLHVTPQRTQNFEKAEKEGVRSDNELGGLFGEEKDAIIDPDAITLSLFSDVLADKAIQRVAHNAKLIEIALERAGL
;
A
#
# COMPACT_ATOMS: atom_id res chain seq x y z
N MET A 1 14.98 13.32 9.47
CA MET A 1 15.03 12.21 8.48
C MET A 1 13.73 12.30 7.73
N SER A 2 13.75 12.52 6.42
CA SER A 2 12.54 12.83 5.64
C SER A 2 11.49 11.74 5.80
N ASP A 3 10.26 12.13 6.08
CA ASP A 3 9.08 11.27 6.03
C ASP A 3 8.87 10.84 4.58
N THR A 4 9.41 9.68 4.20
CA THR A 4 9.27 9.17 2.84
C THR A 4 7.95 8.43 2.71
N HIS A 5 7.02 8.98 1.92
CA HIS A 5 5.74 8.34 1.63
C HIS A 5 5.93 7.02 0.86
N LYS A 6 5.04 6.06 1.04
CA LYS A 6 5.09 4.74 0.40
C LYS A 6 3.97 4.54 -0.61
N LEU A 7 4.36 4.15 -1.82
CA LEU A 7 3.47 3.70 -2.89
C LEU A 7 3.59 2.18 -3.05
N VAL A 8 2.47 1.47 -2.99
CA VAL A 8 2.40 0.03 -3.28
C VAL A 8 1.75 -0.18 -4.64
N LEU A 9 2.46 -0.85 -5.55
CA LEU A 9 1.98 -1.23 -6.87
C LEU A 9 1.75 -2.73 -6.92
N ILE A 10 0.56 -3.18 -7.34
CA ILE A 10 0.18 -4.58 -7.32
C ILE A 10 -0.11 -5.06 -8.74
N ASP A 11 0.52 -6.17 -9.12
CA ASP A 11 0.15 -6.95 -10.29
C ASP A 11 -1.10 -7.79 -9.99
N ALA A 12 -2.24 -7.38 -10.57
CA ALA A 12 -3.54 -7.93 -10.22
C ALA A 12 -3.70 -9.39 -10.62
N TYR A 13 -3.35 -9.74 -11.85
CA TYR A 13 -3.54 -11.10 -12.34
C TYR A 13 -2.54 -12.05 -11.72
N SER A 14 -1.28 -11.65 -11.53
CA SER A 14 -0.32 -12.48 -10.83
C SER A 14 -0.77 -12.81 -9.40
N LEU A 15 -1.32 -11.84 -8.66
CA LEU A 15 -1.92 -12.11 -7.35
C LEU A 15 -3.18 -12.97 -7.42
N LEU A 16 -4.08 -12.72 -8.37
CA LEU A 16 -5.33 -13.47 -8.50
C LEU A 16 -5.09 -14.93 -8.87
N PHE A 17 -4.15 -15.23 -9.78
CA PHE A 17 -3.73 -16.60 -10.10
C PHE A 17 -3.17 -17.30 -8.86
N ARG A 18 -2.34 -16.60 -8.08
CA ARG A 18 -1.77 -17.15 -6.84
C ARG A 18 -2.82 -17.38 -5.78
N ALA A 19 -3.79 -16.48 -5.66
CA ALA A 19 -4.94 -16.65 -4.78
C ALA A 19 -5.72 -17.90 -5.18
N PHE A 20 -6.02 -18.07 -6.47
CA PHE A 20 -6.71 -19.25 -6.99
C PHE A 20 -6.00 -20.56 -6.63
N PHE A 21 -4.72 -20.70 -6.95
CA PHE A 21 -3.96 -21.94 -6.70
C PHE A 21 -3.62 -22.21 -5.23
N SER A 22 -3.64 -21.19 -4.37
CA SER A 22 -3.41 -21.35 -2.92
C SER A 22 -4.70 -21.49 -2.11
N SER A 23 -5.83 -21.06 -2.66
CA SER A 23 -7.14 -21.15 -2.02
C SER A 23 -7.76 -22.54 -2.14
N ARG A 24 -8.68 -22.86 -1.22
CA ARG A 24 -9.58 -24.00 -1.41
C ARG A 24 -10.61 -23.63 -2.48
N ALA A 25 -11.13 -24.62 -3.19
CA ALA A 25 -12.30 -24.42 -4.03
C ALA A 25 -13.49 -24.00 -3.14
N LEU A 26 -13.78 -22.71 -3.12
CA LEU A 26 -14.90 -22.11 -2.42
C LEU A 26 -15.93 -21.65 -3.45
N SER A 27 -17.19 -21.83 -3.10
CA SER A 27 -18.33 -21.29 -3.84
C SER A 27 -19.37 -20.77 -2.86
N THR A 28 -20.13 -19.76 -3.28
CA THR A 28 -21.34 -19.30 -2.59
C THR A 28 -22.45 -20.34 -2.66
N SER A 29 -23.52 -20.14 -1.88
CA SER A 29 -24.69 -21.03 -1.86
C SER A 29 -25.44 -21.12 -3.19
N ASP A 30 -25.33 -20.10 -4.05
CA ASP A 30 -25.86 -20.06 -5.42
C ASP A 30 -24.90 -20.67 -6.47
N GLY A 31 -23.73 -21.16 -6.04
CA GLY A 31 -22.78 -21.88 -6.87
C GLY A 31 -21.70 -21.02 -7.54
N ARG A 32 -21.65 -19.70 -7.31
CA ARG A 32 -20.58 -18.84 -7.87
C ARG A 32 -19.23 -19.21 -7.24
N PRO A 33 -18.16 -19.44 -8.03
CA PRO A 33 -16.83 -19.69 -7.48
C PRO A 33 -16.26 -18.40 -6.86
N THR A 34 -15.71 -18.50 -5.65
CA THR A 34 -15.21 -17.34 -4.88
C THR A 34 -13.84 -17.56 -4.23
N GLY A 35 -13.21 -18.71 -4.44
CA GLY A 35 -11.92 -19.06 -3.83
C GLY A 35 -10.80 -18.04 -4.11
N ALA A 36 -10.67 -17.58 -5.36
CA ALA A 36 -9.65 -16.60 -5.74
C ALA A 36 -9.94 -15.22 -5.13
N LEU A 37 -11.21 -14.80 -5.08
CA LEU A 37 -11.61 -13.55 -4.44
C LEU A 37 -11.36 -13.55 -2.93
N TYR A 38 -11.62 -14.67 -2.27
CA TYR A 38 -11.33 -14.85 -0.84
C TYR A 38 -9.82 -14.78 -0.58
N GLY A 39 -9.03 -15.46 -1.41
CA GLY A 39 -7.58 -15.39 -1.36
C GLY A 39 -7.09 -13.96 -1.54
N LEU A 40 -7.49 -13.29 -2.63
CA LEU A 40 -7.13 -11.90 -2.94
C LEU A 40 -7.48 -10.95 -1.78
N SER A 41 -8.66 -11.10 -1.17
CA SER A 41 -9.07 -10.29 -0.02
C SER A 41 -8.12 -10.42 1.16
N ASN A 42 -7.72 -11.65 1.52
CA ASN A 42 -6.74 -11.87 2.58
C ASN A 42 -5.37 -11.29 2.22
N MET A 43 -5.00 -11.40 0.93
CA MET A 43 -3.74 -10.85 0.44
C MET A 43 -3.72 -9.32 0.60
N LEU A 44 -4.76 -8.64 0.14
CA LEU A 44 -4.90 -7.19 0.25
C LEU A 44 -4.86 -6.71 1.70
N PHE A 45 -5.63 -7.34 2.60
CA PHE A 45 -5.56 -6.98 4.03
C PHE A 45 -4.16 -7.15 4.61
N THR A 46 -3.48 -8.24 4.26
CA THR A 46 -2.12 -8.51 4.75
C THR A 46 -1.14 -7.48 4.22
N LEU A 47 -1.21 -7.15 2.94
CA LEU A 47 -0.35 -6.16 2.28
C LEU A 47 -0.58 -4.76 2.86
N ILE A 48 -1.84 -4.32 2.94
CA ILE A 48 -2.20 -3.00 3.50
C ILE A 48 -1.69 -2.88 4.93
N ARG A 49 -1.88 -3.92 5.76
CA ARG A 49 -1.40 -3.91 7.15
C ARG A 49 0.12 -3.90 7.24
N ASN A 50 0.80 -4.77 6.51
CA ASN A 50 2.24 -4.95 6.64
C ASN A 50 3.03 -3.79 6.01
N GLU A 51 2.57 -3.28 4.87
CA GLU A 51 3.26 -2.20 4.17
C GLU A 51 2.81 -0.82 4.61
N SER A 52 1.59 -0.67 5.14
CA SER A 52 0.99 0.61 5.54
C SER A 52 1.17 1.70 4.46
N PRO A 53 0.66 1.47 3.23
CA PRO A 53 0.87 2.39 2.11
C PRO A 53 0.16 3.73 2.28
N ASP A 54 0.81 4.82 1.85
CA ASP A 54 0.18 6.13 1.65
C ASP A 54 -0.66 6.15 0.35
N ALA A 55 -0.25 5.36 -0.64
CA ALA A 55 -0.96 5.15 -1.90
C ALA A 55 -0.82 3.69 -2.35
N ILE A 56 -1.88 3.15 -2.94
CA ILE A 56 -1.91 1.76 -3.42
C ILE A 56 -2.66 1.69 -4.75
N ILE A 57 -2.04 1.04 -5.74
CA ILE A 57 -2.60 0.89 -7.09
C ILE A 57 -2.52 -0.56 -7.51
N VAL A 58 -3.63 -1.09 -8.01
CA VAL A 58 -3.71 -2.42 -8.63
C VAL A 58 -3.72 -2.25 -10.15
N CYS A 59 -2.72 -2.82 -10.83
CA CYS A 59 -2.54 -2.75 -12.27
C CYS A 59 -3.11 -4.00 -12.94
N TRP A 60 -3.97 -3.81 -13.95
CA TRP A 60 -4.64 -4.87 -14.68
C TRP A 60 -4.12 -4.94 -16.12
N ASP A 61 -4.03 -6.14 -16.69
CA ASP A 61 -3.82 -6.27 -18.13
C ASP A 61 -5.06 -5.81 -18.89
N ALA A 62 -4.84 -5.03 -19.93
CA ALA A 62 -5.89 -4.59 -20.82
C ALA A 62 -6.34 -5.71 -21.77
N HIS A 63 -7.60 -5.67 -22.19
CA HIS A 63 -8.12 -6.61 -23.19
C HIS A 63 -7.50 -6.45 -24.58
N GLN A 64 -6.93 -5.27 -24.88
CA GLN A 64 -6.39 -4.94 -26.19
C GLN A 64 -5.06 -5.65 -26.45
N ARG A 65 -4.76 -5.93 -27.72
CA ARG A 65 -3.51 -6.61 -28.11
C ARG A 65 -2.31 -5.71 -27.80
N THR A 66 -1.43 -6.22 -26.92
CA THR A 66 -0.24 -5.51 -26.44
C THR A 66 0.79 -5.32 -27.53
N HIS A 67 1.67 -4.33 -27.38
CA HIS A 67 2.77 -4.08 -28.32
C HIS A 67 3.66 -5.34 -28.50
N ARG A 68 3.89 -6.12 -27.44
CA ARG A 68 4.62 -7.41 -27.50
C ARG A 68 3.94 -8.43 -28.41
N LYS A 69 2.63 -8.62 -28.26
CA LYS A 69 1.86 -9.54 -29.13
C LYS A 69 1.77 -9.05 -30.58
N GLN A 70 1.98 -7.77 -30.85
CA GLN A 70 2.09 -7.23 -32.20
C GLN A 70 3.48 -7.48 -32.78
N ALA A 71 4.54 -7.34 -31.98
CA ALA A 71 5.92 -7.60 -32.37
C ALA A 71 6.24 -9.10 -32.52
N PHE A 72 5.64 -9.97 -31.69
CA PHE A 72 5.85 -11.41 -31.70
C PHE A 72 4.54 -12.16 -31.46
N ALA A 73 4.02 -12.85 -32.48
CA ALA A 73 2.72 -13.50 -32.39
C ALA A 73 2.71 -14.70 -31.42
N GLU A 74 3.85 -15.38 -31.29
CA GLU A 74 4.03 -16.56 -30.46
C GLU A 74 4.35 -16.21 -28.99
N TYR A 75 4.45 -14.93 -28.63
CA TYR A 75 4.64 -14.48 -27.26
C TYR A 75 3.50 -14.93 -26.34
N LYS A 76 3.84 -15.61 -25.23
CA LYS A 76 2.88 -16.22 -24.29
C LYS A 76 1.89 -17.21 -24.94
N ALA A 77 2.11 -17.65 -26.18
CA ALA A 77 1.12 -18.42 -26.96
C ALA A 77 0.90 -19.85 -26.47
N HIS A 78 1.85 -20.42 -25.72
CA HIS A 78 1.75 -21.76 -25.15
C HIS A 78 1.27 -21.76 -23.69
N ARG A 79 0.92 -20.58 -23.12
CA ARG A 79 0.35 -20.52 -21.78
C ARG A 79 -1.00 -21.25 -21.78
N PRO A 80 -1.26 -22.12 -20.79
CA PRO A 80 -2.53 -22.83 -20.72
C PRO A 80 -3.69 -21.85 -20.56
N ASP A 81 -4.85 -22.23 -21.10
CA ASP A 81 -6.07 -21.46 -20.92
C ASP A 81 -6.40 -21.32 -19.43
N THR A 82 -6.83 -20.12 -19.04
CA THR A 82 -7.28 -19.85 -17.67
C THR A 82 -8.48 -20.75 -17.34
N ALA A 83 -8.44 -21.40 -16.18
CA ALA A 83 -9.55 -22.24 -15.71
C ALA A 83 -10.85 -21.44 -15.65
N ASP A 84 -11.98 -22.05 -16.03
CA ASP A 84 -13.26 -21.34 -16.14
C ASP A 84 -13.72 -20.74 -14.80
N ASP A 85 -13.48 -21.45 -13.69
CA ASP A 85 -13.74 -20.94 -12.34
C ASP A 85 -12.96 -19.66 -12.03
N LEU A 86 -11.72 -19.55 -12.52
CA LEU A 86 -10.90 -18.36 -12.35
C LEU A 86 -11.37 -17.24 -13.29
N LYS A 87 -11.68 -17.55 -14.56
CA LYS A 87 -12.24 -16.58 -15.51
C LYS A 87 -13.50 -15.92 -14.96
N ALA A 88 -14.40 -16.70 -14.35
CA ALA A 88 -15.63 -16.19 -13.73
C ALA A 88 -15.37 -15.19 -12.59
N GLN A 89 -14.18 -15.22 -11.97
CA GLN A 89 -13.80 -14.35 -10.86
C GLN A 89 -12.99 -13.11 -11.29
N MET A 90 -12.55 -13.00 -12.56
CA MET A 90 -11.69 -11.89 -13.00
C MET A 90 -12.39 -10.53 -12.99
N PHE A 91 -13.66 -10.45 -13.40
CA PHE A 91 -14.45 -9.22 -13.31
C PHE A 91 -14.84 -8.88 -11.87
N PRO A 92 -15.40 -9.83 -11.08
CA PRO A 92 -15.65 -9.60 -9.65
C PRO A 92 -14.41 -9.18 -8.85
N ALA A 93 -13.21 -9.57 -9.25
CA ALA A 93 -11.97 -9.14 -8.60
C ALA A 93 -11.76 -7.62 -8.71
N ARG A 94 -12.20 -6.99 -9.81
CA ARG A 94 -12.14 -5.54 -9.99
C ARG A 94 -13.14 -4.83 -9.06
N ASP A 95 -14.35 -5.34 -8.99
CA ASP A 95 -15.39 -4.82 -8.07
C ASP A 95 -14.93 -4.93 -6.62
N LEU A 96 -14.28 -6.05 -6.27
CA LEU A 96 -13.70 -6.26 -4.96
C LEU A 96 -12.59 -5.24 -4.66
N VAL A 97 -11.64 -5.02 -5.58
CA VAL A 97 -10.57 -4.01 -5.42
C VAL A 97 -11.17 -2.61 -5.24
N ALA A 98 -12.22 -2.27 -6.00
CA ALA A 98 -12.95 -1.02 -5.83
C ALA A 98 -13.65 -0.92 -4.46
N ALA A 99 -14.20 -2.03 -3.94
CA ALA A 99 -14.81 -2.09 -2.61
C ALA A 99 -13.78 -1.83 -1.49
N PHE A 100 -12.51 -2.25 -1.68
CA PHE A 100 -11.39 -1.90 -0.81
C PHE A 100 -10.99 -0.41 -0.88
N GLY A 101 -11.55 0.36 -1.82
CA GLY A 101 -11.17 1.76 -2.07
C GLY A 101 -9.81 1.90 -2.75
N VAL A 102 -9.28 0.83 -3.33
CA VAL A 102 -7.96 0.80 -3.96
C VAL A 102 -8.08 1.28 -5.41
N GLN A 103 -7.14 2.14 -5.82
CA GLN A 103 -7.09 2.63 -7.19
C GLN A 103 -6.76 1.48 -8.15
N SER A 104 -7.47 1.41 -9.28
CA SER A 104 -7.15 0.50 -10.38
C SER A 104 -6.53 1.27 -11.54
N ALA A 105 -5.55 0.66 -12.20
CA ALA A 105 -4.91 1.17 -13.41
C ALA A 105 -4.97 0.12 -14.54
N GLU A 106 -5.34 0.55 -15.73
CA GLU A 106 -5.37 -0.25 -16.96
C GLU A 106 -5.15 0.68 -18.14
N LEU A 107 -4.40 0.23 -19.16
CA LEU A 107 -4.13 1.01 -20.35
C LEU A 107 -4.06 0.09 -21.57
N GLY A 108 -4.90 0.39 -22.56
CA GLY A 108 -4.93 -0.32 -23.82
C GLY A 108 -3.58 -0.32 -24.55
N GLY A 109 -3.14 -1.49 -25.02
CA GLY A 109 -1.88 -1.64 -25.75
C GLY A 109 -0.65 -1.95 -24.87
N TYR A 110 -0.81 -1.89 -23.55
CA TYR A 110 0.24 -2.15 -22.57
C TYR A 110 -0.17 -3.28 -21.62
N GLU A 111 0.83 -4.00 -21.09
CA GLU A 111 0.63 -5.03 -20.06
C GLU A 111 0.58 -4.37 -18.67
N ALA A 112 0.03 -5.07 -17.68
CA ALA A 112 0.08 -4.61 -16.30
C ALA A 112 1.53 -4.30 -15.87
N ASP A 113 2.48 -5.07 -16.41
CA ASP A 113 3.90 -4.91 -16.12
C ASP A 113 4.45 -3.55 -16.55
N ASP A 114 4.01 -3.05 -17.70
CA ASP A 114 4.42 -1.75 -18.25
C ASP A 114 3.81 -0.59 -17.45
N LEU A 115 2.58 -0.77 -16.97
CA LEU A 115 1.96 0.20 -16.07
C LEU A 115 2.68 0.25 -14.73
N ILE A 116 3.08 -0.90 -14.17
CA ILE A 116 3.87 -0.95 -12.94
C ILE A 116 5.21 -0.23 -13.14
N GLY A 117 5.93 -0.51 -14.23
CA GLY A 117 7.18 0.19 -14.57
C GLY A 117 7.01 1.70 -14.67
N THR A 118 5.96 2.13 -15.36
CA THR A 118 5.65 3.56 -15.55
C THR A 118 5.28 4.24 -14.23
N LEU A 119 4.41 3.62 -13.43
CA LEU A 119 3.98 4.14 -12.14
C LEU A 119 5.09 4.11 -11.08
N ALA A 120 5.99 3.12 -11.12
CA ALA A 120 7.13 3.05 -10.21
C ALA A 120 8.10 4.22 -10.46
N ARG A 121 8.46 4.46 -11.72
CA ARG A 121 9.28 5.62 -12.10
C ARG A 121 8.61 6.93 -11.70
N ARG A 122 7.31 7.08 -11.96
CA ARG A 122 6.56 8.29 -11.64
C ARG A 122 6.45 8.51 -10.13
N GLY A 123 6.07 7.49 -9.36
CA GLY A 123 6.00 7.55 -7.90
C GLY A 123 7.34 7.93 -7.27
N LYS A 124 8.45 7.34 -7.73
CA LYS A 124 9.79 7.72 -7.29
C LYS A 124 10.09 9.20 -7.59
N ALA A 125 9.75 9.70 -8.77
CA ALA A 125 9.92 11.10 -9.14
C ALA A 125 9.06 12.06 -8.28
N GLU A 126 7.90 11.59 -7.83
CA GLU A 126 7.00 12.30 -6.89
C GLU A 126 7.44 12.17 -5.41
N GLY A 127 8.54 11.46 -5.13
CA GLY A 127 9.11 11.35 -3.78
C GLY A 127 8.64 10.14 -2.98
N TYR A 128 7.94 9.19 -3.60
CA TYR A 128 7.58 7.92 -2.95
C TYR A 128 8.74 6.94 -2.92
N THR A 129 8.82 6.17 -1.83
CA THR A 129 9.37 4.81 -1.89
C THR A 129 8.34 3.89 -2.50
N VAL A 130 8.75 3.07 -3.47
CA VAL A 130 7.85 2.20 -4.22
C VAL A 130 8.11 0.75 -3.85
N GLU A 131 7.04 0.03 -3.54
CA GLU A 131 7.06 -1.41 -3.33
C GLU A 131 6.15 -2.08 -4.38
N ILE A 132 6.73 -2.94 -5.21
CA ILE A 132 6.02 -3.69 -6.25
C ILE A 132 5.69 -5.07 -5.72
N ILE A 133 4.41 -5.43 -5.69
CA ILE A 133 3.93 -6.74 -5.29
C ILE A 133 3.53 -7.53 -6.54
N THR A 134 4.26 -8.60 -6.82
CA THR A 134 3.96 -9.47 -7.96
C THR A 134 4.31 -10.92 -7.65
N GLY A 135 3.94 -11.79 -8.56
CA GLY A 135 4.47 -13.13 -8.69
C GLY A 135 5.47 -13.32 -9.81
N ASP A 136 5.66 -12.32 -10.65
CA ASP A 136 6.51 -12.36 -11.83
C ASP A 136 7.93 -11.89 -11.50
N SER A 137 8.94 -12.64 -11.94
CA SER A 137 10.33 -12.24 -11.76
C SER A 137 10.78 -11.15 -12.73
N ASP A 138 9.98 -10.84 -13.74
CA ASP A 138 10.33 -9.88 -14.79
C ASP A 138 10.39 -8.47 -14.25
N GLN A 139 9.54 -8.20 -13.26
CA GLN A 139 9.52 -6.97 -12.47
C GLN A 139 10.83 -6.70 -11.73
N LEU A 140 11.70 -7.70 -11.53
CA LEU A 140 13.00 -7.50 -10.89
C LEU A 140 13.91 -6.56 -11.67
N GLN A 141 13.65 -6.33 -12.96
CA GLN A 141 14.38 -5.32 -13.74
C GLN A 141 14.12 -3.88 -13.29
N LEU A 142 13.02 -3.64 -12.56
CA LEU A 142 12.64 -2.33 -12.04
C LEU A 142 13.25 -2.01 -10.67
N VAL A 143 13.96 -2.97 -10.06
CA VAL A 143 14.60 -2.76 -8.76
C VAL A 143 15.70 -1.71 -8.90
N GLU A 144 15.59 -0.65 -8.12
CA GLU A 144 16.58 0.42 -8.04
C GLU A 144 16.51 1.10 -6.67
N GLU A 145 17.35 2.11 -6.42
CA GLU A 145 17.25 2.87 -5.18
C GLU A 145 15.85 3.51 -5.04
N GLY A 146 15.17 3.22 -3.94
CA GLY A 146 13.79 3.66 -3.69
C GLY A 146 12.68 2.80 -4.30
N VAL A 147 13.02 1.74 -5.06
CA VAL A 147 12.05 0.80 -5.66
C VAL A 147 12.44 -0.64 -5.32
N THR A 148 11.60 -1.34 -4.56
CA THR A 148 11.79 -2.76 -4.23
C THR A 148 10.68 -3.63 -4.83
N VAL A 149 10.97 -4.92 -5.01
CA VAL A 149 10.01 -5.89 -5.52
C VAL A 149 9.81 -7.01 -4.51
N GLN A 150 8.56 -7.27 -4.14
CA GLN A 150 8.14 -8.44 -3.39
C GLN A 150 7.58 -9.50 -4.32
N ILE A 151 8.31 -10.62 -4.43
CA ILE A 151 7.81 -11.80 -5.11
C ILE A 151 7.14 -12.68 -4.06
N THR A 152 5.83 -12.83 -4.20
CA THR A 152 5.06 -13.83 -3.47
C THR A 152 5.56 -15.22 -3.91
N GLN A 153 5.66 -16.24 -3.04
CA GLN A 153 6.03 -17.61 -3.47
C GLN A 153 4.87 -18.59 -3.30
N LYS A 154 4.19 -18.54 -2.16
CA LYS A 154 2.93 -19.24 -1.86
C LYS A 154 2.02 -18.32 -1.05
N GLY A 155 1.06 -17.68 -1.71
CA GLY A 155 0.25 -16.65 -1.05
C GLY A 155 1.09 -15.45 -0.58
N VAL A 156 0.66 -14.75 0.48
CA VAL A 156 1.42 -13.62 1.09
C VAL A 156 2.19 -14.03 2.36
N THR A 157 2.21 -15.31 2.74
CA THR A 157 2.88 -15.77 3.97
C THR A 157 4.37 -16.05 3.77
N GLU A 158 4.80 -16.38 2.55
CA GLU A 158 6.19 -16.52 2.17
C GLU A 158 6.47 -15.51 1.05
N VAL A 159 6.90 -14.31 1.44
CA VAL A 159 7.24 -13.22 0.53
C VAL A 159 8.74 -13.00 0.60
N LYS A 160 9.39 -12.94 -0.56
CA LYS A 160 10.79 -12.54 -0.67
C LYS A 160 10.86 -11.15 -1.28
N ARG A 161 11.38 -10.20 -0.50
CA ARG A 161 11.70 -8.85 -0.97
C ARG A 161 13.05 -8.88 -1.70
N TYR A 162 13.10 -8.21 -2.84
CA TYR A 162 14.26 -8.05 -3.69
C TYR A 162 14.66 -6.59 -3.73
N ASP A 163 15.84 -6.31 -3.18
CA ASP A 163 16.64 -5.13 -3.46
C ASP A 163 17.71 -5.49 -4.51
N ARG A 164 18.56 -4.52 -4.84
CA ARG A 164 19.60 -4.66 -5.86
C ARG A 164 20.53 -5.84 -5.54
N GLU A 165 20.94 -5.96 -4.28
CA GLU A 165 21.87 -6.97 -3.81
C GLU A 165 21.29 -8.38 -3.95
N VAL A 166 20.02 -8.57 -3.57
CA VAL A 166 19.33 -9.86 -3.69
C VAL A 166 19.11 -10.24 -5.16
N VAL A 167 18.91 -9.27 -6.06
CA VAL A 167 18.86 -9.53 -7.51
C VAL A 167 20.23 -9.99 -8.03
N ILE A 168 21.31 -9.31 -7.66
CA ILE A 168 22.68 -9.67 -8.05
C ILE A 168 23.05 -11.06 -7.51
N GLU A 169 22.69 -11.37 -6.26
CA GLU A 169 22.93 -12.70 -5.68
C GLU A 169 22.23 -13.80 -6.49
N ARG A 170 21.00 -13.54 -6.95
CA ARG A 170 20.18 -14.51 -7.67
C ARG A 170 20.61 -14.72 -9.12
N TYR A 171 20.89 -13.64 -9.86
CA TYR A 171 21.12 -13.70 -11.32
C TYR A 171 22.60 -13.46 -11.71
N GLY A 172 23.43 -12.99 -10.78
CA GLY A 172 24.82 -12.59 -11.04
C GLY A 172 24.98 -11.32 -11.86
N VAL A 173 23.88 -10.63 -12.16
CA VAL A 173 23.82 -9.35 -12.88
C VAL A 173 22.89 -8.38 -12.15
N PRO A 174 23.11 -7.06 -12.25
CA PRO A 174 22.23 -6.10 -11.59
C PRO A 174 20.85 -6.00 -12.28
N PRO A 175 19.83 -5.45 -11.59
CA PRO A 175 18.46 -5.28 -12.10
C PRO A 175 18.36 -4.75 -13.53
N GLU A 176 19.09 -3.67 -13.85
CA GLU A 176 19.09 -3.04 -15.17
C GLU A 176 19.66 -3.90 -16.30
N ARG A 177 20.20 -5.08 -15.99
CA ARG A 177 20.72 -6.08 -16.94
C ARG A 177 19.87 -7.35 -17.01
N ILE A 178 18.78 -7.45 -16.26
CA ILE A 178 17.85 -8.57 -16.38
C ILE A 178 17.29 -8.70 -17.81
N PRO A 179 16.92 -7.62 -18.53
CA PRO A 179 16.47 -7.74 -19.92
C PRO A 179 17.58 -8.24 -20.86
N ASP A 180 18.81 -7.75 -20.70
CA ASP A 180 19.97 -8.22 -21.48
C ASP A 180 20.23 -9.71 -21.22
N TRP A 181 20.12 -10.15 -19.95
CA TRP A 181 20.25 -11.54 -19.55
C TRP A 181 19.18 -12.41 -20.19
N LYS A 182 17.91 -11.97 -20.18
CA LYS A 182 16.82 -12.63 -20.90
C LYS A 182 17.02 -12.64 -22.41
N GLY A 183 17.63 -11.60 -22.98
CA GLY A 183 17.99 -11.55 -24.39
C GLY A 183 18.94 -12.67 -24.81
N LEU A 184 19.83 -13.08 -23.91
CA LEU A 184 20.79 -14.15 -24.16
C LEU A 184 20.25 -15.54 -23.81
N VAL A 185 19.56 -15.68 -22.67
CA VAL A 185 19.09 -16.98 -22.16
C VAL A 185 17.75 -17.38 -22.77
N GLY A 186 16.90 -16.40 -23.07
CA GLY A 186 15.49 -16.61 -23.41
C GLY A 186 14.62 -16.80 -22.16
N ASP A 187 13.34 -17.00 -22.40
CA ASP A 187 12.34 -17.31 -21.39
C ASP A 187 11.30 -18.27 -21.96
N ALA A 188 11.38 -19.53 -21.51
CA ALA A 188 10.46 -20.56 -21.95
C ALA A 188 9.01 -20.26 -21.55
N SER A 189 8.74 -19.62 -20.41
CA SER A 189 7.38 -19.32 -19.93
C SER A 189 6.64 -18.33 -20.83
N ASP A 190 7.39 -17.39 -21.39
CA ASP A 190 6.88 -16.32 -22.24
C ASP A 190 7.16 -16.53 -23.73
N ASN A 191 7.80 -17.66 -24.04
CA ASN A 191 8.24 -18.04 -25.37
C ASN A 191 9.29 -17.09 -25.96
N ILE A 192 10.09 -16.44 -25.11
CA ILE A 192 11.18 -15.58 -25.55
C ILE A 192 12.36 -16.47 -25.98
N PRO A 193 12.84 -16.38 -27.22
CA PRO A 193 13.71 -17.41 -27.78
C PRO A 193 15.17 -17.38 -27.27
N GLY A 194 15.70 -16.21 -26.88
CA GLY A 194 17.08 -16.09 -26.42
C GLY A 194 18.13 -16.40 -27.49
N VAL A 195 19.34 -16.79 -27.11
CA VAL A 195 20.37 -17.29 -28.04
C VAL A 195 20.58 -18.80 -27.83
N PRO A 196 20.27 -19.65 -28.82
CA PRO A 196 20.40 -21.10 -28.69
C PRO A 196 21.82 -21.51 -28.29
N GLY A 197 21.94 -22.23 -27.18
CA GLY A 197 23.24 -22.70 -26.66
C GLY A 197 23.96 -21.72 -25.74
N ILE A 198 23.37 -20.57 -25.41
CA ILE A 198 23.79 -19.69 -24.32
C ILE A 198 22.82 -19.88 -23.16
N GLY A 199 23.34 -20.36 -22.02
CA GLY A 199 22.56 -20.48 -20.77
C GLY A 199 23.08 -19.52 -19.69
N ASP A 200 22.44 -19.54 -18.53
CA ASP A 200 22.63 -18.60 -17.42
C ASP A 200 24.08 -18.25 -17.14
N LYS A 201 24.94 -19.25 -16.93
CA LYS A 201 26.36 -19.04 -16.59
C LYS A 201 27.13 -18.28 -17.66
N THR A 202 26.88 -18.60 -18.92
CA THR A 202 27.55 -17.95 -20.05
C THR A 202 27.01 -16.53 -20.23
N ALA A 203 25.69 -16.34 -20.14
CA ALA A 203 25.07 -15.02 -20.22
C ALA A 203 25.58 -14.09 -19.13
N THR A 204 25.58 -14.53 -17.87
CA THR A 204 26.10 -13.76 -16.73
C THR A 204 27.58 -13.41 -16.92
N ALA A 205 28.42 -14.35 -17.33
CA ALA A 205 29.85 -14.08 -17.56
C ALA A 205 30.09 -13.05 -18.69
N LEU A 206 29.30 -13.12 -19.77
CA LEU A 206 29.36 -12.15 -20.86
C LEU A 206 28.92 -10.76 -20.39
N LEU A 207 27.80 -10.65 -19.67
CA LEU A 207 27.28 -9.38 -19.19
C LEU A 207 28.16 -8.74 -18.10
N GLN A 208 28.80 -9.54 -17.26
CA GLN A 208 29.79 -9.04 -16.31
C GLN A 208 31.01 -8.43 -17.01
N LYS A 209 31.42 -9.00 -18.16
CA LYS A 209 32.58 -8.51 -18.93
C LYS A 209 32.24 -7.31 -19.82
N PHE A 210 31.10 -7.36 -20.50
CA PHE A 210 30.77 -6.44 -21.60
C PHE A 210 29.57 -5.53 -21.30
N GLY A 211 28.91 -5.69 -20.17
CA GLY A 211 27.82 -4.84 -19.71
C GLY A 211 26.45 -5.23 -20.29
N THR A 212 26.24 -5.03 -21.60
CA THR A 212 24.95 -5.20 -22.28
C THR A 212 25.04 -6.15 -23.47
N VAL A 213 23.90 -6.56 -24.03
CA VAL A 213 23.85 -7.27 -25.32
C VAL A 213 24.55 -6.46 -26.40
N ASP A 214 24.31 -5.14 -26.48
CA ASP A 214 24.99 -4.28 -27.46
C ASP A 214 26.50 -4.25 -27.23
N GLY A 215 26.94 -4.12 -25.97
CA GLY A 215 28.36 -4.13 -25.62
C GLY A 215 29.06 -5.44 -26.00
N ILE A 216 28.37 -6.59 -25.83
CA ILE A 216 28.88 -7.90 -26.26
C ILE A 216 29.05 -7.94 -27.78
N LEU A 217 28.06 -7.44 -28.52
CA LEU A 217 28.04 -7.46 -29.98
C LEU A 217 29.06 -6.49 -30.60
N GLU A 218 29.31 -5.35 -29.96
CA GLU A 218 30.36 -4.40 -30.34
C GLU A 218 31.77 -4.96 -30.12
N HIS A 219 31.96 -5.79 -29.10
CA HIS A 219 33.25 -6.40 -28.74
C HIS A 219 33.32 -7.89 -29.05
N LEU A 220 32.62 -8.32 -30.11
CA LEU A 220 32.44 -9.73 -30.46
C LEU A 220 33.77 -10.48 -30.68
N GLU A 221 34.80 -9.78 -31.15
CA GLU A 221 36.15 -10.32 -31.34
C GLU A 221 36.85 -10.73 -30.04
N GLU A 222 36.45 -10.16 -28.89
CA GLU A 222 37.01 -10.46 -27.58
C GLU A 222 36.23 -11.58 -26.84
N VAL A 223 35.18 -12.12 -27.47
CA VAL A 223 34.34 -13.16 -26.91
C VAL A 223 35.03 -14.52 -27.03
N THR A 224 35.26 -15.16 -25.89
CA THR A 224 35.79 -16.51 -25.80
C THR A 224 34.81 -17.42 -25.08
N PRO A 225 34.66 -18.70 -25.48
CA PRO A 225 35.38 -19.39 -26.57
C PRO A 225 34.81 -19.08 -27.98
N PRO A 226 35.54 -19.41 -29.07
CA PRO A 226 35.11 -19.12 -30.45
C PRO A 226 33.72 -19.66 -30.82
N ARG A 227 33.28 -20.75 -30.19
CA ARG A 227 31.90 -21.27 -30.34
C ARG A 227 30.85 -20.26 -29.89
N ILE A 228 31.04 -19.61 -28.73
CA ILE A 228 30.08 -18.62 -28.20
C ILE A 228 30.06 -17.39 -29.09
N LYS A 229 31.23 -16.96 -29.58
CA LYS A 229 31.34 -15.90 -30.59
C LYS A 229 30.47 -16.22 -31.82
N ALA A 230 30.63 -17.41 -32.41
CA ALA A 230 29.87 -17.82 -33.58
C ALA A 230 28.35 -17.87 -33.34
N LEU A 231 27.91 -18.29 -32.15
CA LEU A 231 26.49 -18.26 -31.77
C LEU A 231 25.94 -16.84 -31.70
N LEU A 232 26.66 -15.92 -31.05
CA LEU A 232 26.26 -14.51 -30.94
C LEU A 232 26.27 -13.81 -32.30
N GLU A 233 27.21 -14.14 -33.18
CA GLU A 233 27.27 -13.65 -34.55
C GLU A 233 26.05 -14.11 -35.36
N THR A 234 25.73 -15.40 -35.26
CA THR A 234 24.61 -16.02 -35.99
C THR A 234 23.25 -15.54 -35.49
N HIS A 235 23.11 -15.35 -34.18
CA HIS A 235 21.84 -15.03 -33.52
C HIS A 235 21.77 -13.58 -33.00
N ARG A 236 22.56 -12.68 -33.60
CA ARG A 236 22.66 -11.27 -33.21
C ARG A 236 21.30 -10.59 -33.07
N GLU A 237 20.49 -10.66 -34.13
CA GLU A 237 19.17 -10.03 -34.18
C GLU A 237 18.20 -10.67 -33.19
N GLN A 238 18.32 -11.99 -32.97
CA GLN A 238 17.48 -12.72 -32.03
C GLN A 238 17.77 -12.33 -30.57
N ALA A 239 19.04 -12.06 -30.23
CA ALA A 239 19.43 -11.58 -28.90
C ALA A 239 18.86 -10.20 -28.60
N ILE A 240 19.00 -9.27 -29.55
CA ILE A 240 18.45 -7.91 -29.47
C ILE A 240 16.92 -7.97 -29.35
N PHE A 241 16.27 -8.71 -30.25
CA PHE A 241 14.82 -8.88 -30.25
C PHE A 241 14.29 -9.47 -28.94
N SER A 242 14.95 -10.51 -28.41
CA SER A 242 14.56 -11.16 -27.16
C SER A 242 14.71 -10.21 -25.97
N ARG A 243 15.77 -9.41 -25.92
CA ARG A 243 15.97 -8.38 -24.90
C ARG A 243 14.86 -7.33 -24.98
N ASP A 244 14.60 -6.80 -26.17
CA ASP A 244 13.61 -5.74 -26.37
C ASP A 244 12.21 -6.23 -26.00
N LEU A 245 11.87 -7.48 -26.37
CA LEU A 245 10.60 -8.11 -25.99
C LEU A 245 10.47 -8.29 -24.47
N ALA A 246 11.56 -8.61 -23.77
CA ALA A 246 11.60 -8.80 -22.31
C ALA A 246 11.67 -7.48 -21.50
N THR A 247 11.94 -6.34 -22.16
CA THR A 247 12.11 -5.06 -21.48
C THR A 247 10.75 -4.47 -21.12
N ILE A 248 10.55 -4.10 -19.85
CA ILE A 248 9.33 -3.44 -19.37
C ILE A 248 9.35 -1.97 -19.81
N VAL A 249 8.24 -1.51 -20.40
CA VAL A 249 8.08 -0.11 -20.79
C VAL A 249 7.80 0.71 -19.53
N CYS A 250 8.56 1.80 -19.32
CA CYS A 250 8.48 2.63 -18.12
C CYS A 250 8.02 4.07 -18.40
N ASP A 251 7.47 4.31 -19.58
CA ASP A 251 6.99 5.59 -20.09
C ASP A 251 5.68 5.45 -20.88
N ALA A 252 4.84 4.50 -20.48
CA ALA A 252 3.51 4.36 -21.05
C ALA A 252 2.68 5.65 -20.81
N PRO A 253 1.83 6.07 -21.77
CA PRO A 253 1.05 7.31 -21.67
C PRO A 253 -0.15 7.14 -20.72
N PHE A 254 0.12 6.91 -19.44
CA PHE A 254 -0.89 6.78 -18.38
C PHE A 254 -0.98 8.09 -17.59
N GLU A 255 -2.11 8.79 -17.73
CA GLU A 255 -2.26 10.17 -17.24
C GLU A 255 -2.92 10.27 -15.86
N ASP A 256 -3.61 9.22 -15.39
CA ASP A 256 -4.31 9.27 -14.10
C ASP A 256 -3.33 9.52 -12.94
N GLU A 257 -3.73 10.36 -11.99
CA GLU A 257 -2.93 10.72 -10.81
C GLU A 257 -2.79 9.56 -9.81
N ILE A 258 -1.70 9.56 -9.04
CA ILE A 258 -1.51 8.66 -7.90
C ILE A 258 -2.35 9.17 -6.74
N ARG A 259 -3.43 8.48 -6.39
CA ARG A 259 -4.34 8.91 -5.33
C ARG A 259 -3.93 8.36 -3.97
N PRO A 260 -3.96 9.18 -2.91
CA PRO A 260 -3.76 8.70 -1.55
C PRO A 260 -4.80 7.65 -1.16
N TYR A 261 -4.38 6.66 -0.38
CA TYR A 261 -5.23 5.59 0.11
C TYR A 261 -5.57 5.78 1.58
N PHE A 262 -6.85 6.09 1.85
CA PHE A 262 -7.38 6.21 3.20
C PHE A 262 -8.72 5.48 3.28
N PRO A 263 -8.79 4.34 3.99
CA PRO A 263 -10.07 3.66 4.22
C PRO A 263 -11.03 4.54 5.01
N THR A 264 -12.18 4.87 4.42
CA THR A 264 -13.25 5.66 5.05
C THR A 264 -14.39 4.75 5.54
N PRO A 265 -15.30 5.24 6.41
CA PRO A 265 -16.51 4.50 6.77
C PRO A 265 -17.31 4.00 5.56
N GLU A 266 -17.38 4.78 4.48
CA GLU A 266 -18.06 4.40 3.24
C GLU A 266 -17.36 3.24 2.54
N ILE A 267 -16.02 3.24 2.51
CA ILE A 267 -15.22 2.10 1.99
C ILE A 267 -15.51 0.85 2.83
N TRP A 268 -15.52 0.98 4.15
CA TRP A 268 -15.83 -0.14 5.04
C TRP A 268 -17.23 -0.70 4.84
N ASN A 269 -18.21 0.16 4.58
CA ASN A 269 -19.59 -0.24 4.29
C ASN A 269 -19.69 -0.97 2.96
N ARG A 270 -19.07 -0.45 1.89
CA ARG A 270 -18.99 -1.16 0.60
C ARG A 270 -18.31 -2.51 0.71
N LEU A 271 -17.22 -2.59 1.49
CA LEU A 271 -16.50 -3.85 1.71
C LEU A 271 -17.35 -4.86 2.50
N ARG A 272 -18.15 -4.38 3.47
CA ARG A 272 -19.10 -5.22 4.22
C ARG A 272 -20.20 -5.77 3.32
N GLU A 273 -20.75 -4.95 2.43
CA GLU A 273 -21.73 -5.38 1.43
C GLU A 273 -21.13 -6.43 0.49
N ALA A 274 -19.94 -6.16 -0.08
CA ALA A 274 -19.24 -7.09 -0.96
C ALA A 274 -18.94 -8.44 -0.28
N PHE A 275 -18.43 -8.42 0.95
CA PHE A 275 -18.17 -9.65 1.71
C PHE A 275 -19.44 -10.40 2.12
N THR A 276 -20.54 -9.69 2.31
CA THR A 276 -21.83 -10.32 2.59
C THR A 276 -22.35 -11.04 1.35
N ASP A 277 -22.33 -10.39 0.17
CA ASP A 277 -22.71 -11.02 -1.10
C ASP A 277 -21.84 -12.24 -1.44
N LEU A 278 -20.54 -12.14 -1.21
CA LEU A 278 -19.57 -13.22 -1.44
C LEU A 278 -19.57 -14.28 -0.32
N GLU A 279 -20.42 -14.13 0.71
CA GLU A 279 -20.52 -15.02 1.88
C GLU A 279 -19.22 -15.16 2.71
N PHE A 280 -18.33 -14.15 2.66
CA PHE A 280 -17.04 -14.11 3.36
C PHE A 280 -17.16 -13.71 4.84
N LYS A 281 -18.01 -14.41 5.59
CA LYS A 281 -18.31 -14.11 7.01
C LYS A 281 -17.07 -13.99 7.90
N SER A 282 -16.04 -14.80 7.64
CA SER A 282 -14.80 -14.79 8.40
C SER A 282 -13.98 -13.51 8.20
N LEU A 283 -14.09 -12.85 7.05
CA LEU A 283 -13.32 -11.64 6.71
C LEU A 283 -13.96 -10.36 7.25
N LEU A 284 -15.24 -10.41 7.63
CA LEU A 284 -15.93 -9.29 8.28
C LEU A 284 -15.24 -8.84 9.58
N ARG A 285 -14.46 -9.72 10.23
CA ARG A 285 -13.67 -9.38 11.43
C ARG A 285 -12.60 -8.30 11.17
N TYR A 286 -12.18 -8.12 9.92
CA TYR A 286 -11.19 -7.11 9.55
C TYR A 286 -11.82 -5.74 9.29
N ILE A 287 -13.16 -5.67 9.24
CA ILE A 287 -13.89 -4.42 9.02
C ILE A 287 -14.27 -3.86 10.41
N PRO A 288 -13.96 -2.58 10.69
CA PRO A 288 -14.44 -1.92 11.91
C PRO A 288 -15.96 -2.04 12.03
N ARG A 289 -16.48 -2.30 13.24
CA ARG A 289 -17.93 -2.29 13.49
C ARG A 289 -18.45 -0.86 13.49
N GLU A 290 -19.64 -0.64 12.93
CA GLU A 290 -20.34 0.63 13.13
C GLU A 290 -20.71 0.76 14.61
N PRO A 291 -20.42 1.91 15.25
CA PRO A 291 -20.85 2.14 16.62
C PRO A 291 -22.37 2.21 16.67
N ARG A 292 -23.00 1.37 17.50
CA ARG A 292 -24.45 1.39 17.75
C ARG A 292 -24.79 2.38 18.86
N GLU A 293 -25.99 2.96 18.82
CA GLU A 293 -26.53 3.70 19.98
C GLU A 293 -26.58 2.76 21.20
N GLY A 294 -25.81 3.08 22.23
CA GLY A 294 -25.65 2.26 23.43
C GLY A 294 -24.41 1.37 23.46
N ASP A 295 -23.60 1.35 22.39
CA ASP A 295 -22.24 0.83 22.49
C ASP A 295 -21.47 1.76 23.43
N ALA A 296 -21.19 1.28 24.64
CA ALA A 296 -20.13 1.86 25.43
C ALA A 296 -18.85 1.76 24.58
N LEU A 297 -18.06 2.85 24.54
CA LEU A 297 -16.70 2.89 23.97
C LEU A 297 -15.78 1.95 24.76
N VAL A 298 -16.01 0.66 24.65
CA VAL A 298 -15.17 -0.40 25.20
C VAL A 298 -14.54 -1.07 23.98
N PRO A 299 -13.21 -0.99 23.82
CA PRO A 299 -12.54 -1.72 22.75
C PRO A 299 -12.85 -3.22 22.87
N ASP A 300 -13.16 -3.84 21.73
CA ASP A 300 -13.45 -5.26 21.58
C ASP A 300 -12.26 -6.10 22.08
N LEU A 301 -12.33 -6.53 23.35
CA LEU A 301 -11.34 -7.36 24.03
C LEU A 301 -11.55 -8.86 23.77
N GLU A 302 -12.44 -9.26 22.86
CA GLU A 302 -12.71 -10.69 22.60
C GLU A 302 -11.83 -11.33 21.51
N ALA A 303 -10.84 -10.61 20.98
CA ALA A 303 -9.72 -11.22 20.25
C ALA A 303 -8.58 -11.58 21.21
N GLY A 304 -8.82 -12.55 22.10
CA GLY A 304 -7.82 -13.10 23.00
C GLY A 304 -7.40 -12.14 24.10
N THR A 305 -8.14 -12.10 25.20
CA THR A 305 -7.64 -11.51 26.45
C THR A 305 -6.31 -12.18 26.83
N PRO A 306 -5.19 -11.43 26.85
CA PRO A 306 -3.99 -11.91 27.52
C PRO A 306 -4.35 -12.18 28.99
N GLU A 307 -3.67 -13.09 29.67
CA GLU A 307 -3.88 -13.44 31.08
C GLU A 307 -3.78 -12.23 32.06
N ASN A 308 -3.49 -11.02 31.56
CA ASN A 308 -3.37 -9.77 32.28
C ASN A 308 -4.39 -8.68 31.87
N ALA A 309 -5.61 -9.05 31.46
CA ALA A 309 -6.68 -8.08 31.26
C ALA A 309 -7.11 -7.48 32.63
N PHE A 310 -6.69 -6.25 32.93
CA PHE A 310 -7.10 -5.56 34.15
C PHE A 310 -8.53 -5.03 33.99
N ALA A 311 -9.38 -5.26 35.00
CA ALA A 311 -10.67 -4.58 35.10
C ALA A 311 -10.40 -3.10 35.45
N VAL A 312 -10.47 -2.23 34.44
CA VAL A 312 -10.28 -0.78 34.59
C VAL A 312 -11.65 -0.10 34.67
N ARG A 313 -11.86 0.74 35.68
CA ARG A 313 -13.02 1.63 35.75
C ARG A 313 -12.78 2.88 34.89
N LEU A 314 -13.51 3.01 33.79
CA LEU A 314 -13.47 4.20 32.95
C LEU A 314 -14.40 5.30 33.49
N ILE A 315 -13.92 6.54 33.51
CA ILE A 315 -14.68 7.73 33.91
C ILE A 315 -14.59 8.79 32.81
N ALA A 316 -15.72 9.16 32.22
CA ALA A 316 -15.81 10.33 31.35
C ALA A 316 -15.84 11.61 32.20
N LEU A 317 -15.11 12.63 31.77
CA LEU A 317 -15.00 13.92 32.45
C LEU A 317 -15.64 14.98 31.56
N ASP A 318 -16.70 15.62 32.05
CA ASP A 318 -17.52 16.53 31.24
C ASP A 318 -17.24 18.00 31.56
N THR A 319 -16.46 18.27 32.61
CA THR A 319 -16.12 19.62 33.06
C THR A 319 -14.62 19.82 33.27
N LYS A 320 -14.16 21.07 33.11
CA LYS A 320 -12.78 21.48 33.39
C LYS A 320 -12.33 21.12 34.81
N ASP A 321 -13.19 21.32 35.82
CA ASP A 321 -12.87 21.02 37.22
C ASP A 321 -12.65 19.51 37.46
N GLU A 322 -13.42 18.67 36.78
CA GLU A 322 -13.25 17.21 36.82
C GLU A 322 -11.92 16.78 36.18
N VAL A 323 -11.55 17.40 35.06
CA VAL A 323 -10.24 17.18 34.41
C VAL A 323 -9.09 17.60 35.33
N LEU A 324 -9.15 18.79 35.91
CA LEU A 324 -8.12 19.27 36.83
C LEU A 324 -7.97 18.35 38.05
N LYS A 325 -9.09 17.90 38.63
CA LYS A 325 -9.07 16.96 39.76
C LYS A 325 -8.46 15.61 39.39
N ALA A 326 -8.74 15.10 38.20
CA ALA A 326 -8.13 13.87 37.69
C ALA A 326 -6.63 14.02 37.42
N LEU A 327 -6.18 15.19 36.95
CA LEU A 327 -4.76 15.49 36.74
C LEU A 327 -3.98 15.61 38.05
N GLU A 328 -4.61 16.02 39.16
CA GLU A 328 -3.98 15.98 40.49
C GLU A 328 -3.66 14.53 40.94
N GLU A 329 -4.50 13.54 40.56
CA GLU A 329 -4.18 12.13 40.81
C GLU A 329 -2.95 11.68 40.01
N VAL A 330 -2.80 12.15 38.77
CA VAL A 330 -1.61 11.88 37.94
C VAL A 330 -0.35 12.50 38.55
N LYS A 331 -0.43 13.75 39.01
CA LYS A 331 0.68 14.44 39.70
C LYS A 331 1.08 13.70 40.97
N ALA A 332 0.11 13.26 41.78
CA ALA A 332 0.37 12.52 43.01
C ALA A 332 0.99 11.13 42.74
N ALA A 333 0.61 10.47 41.64
CA ALA A 333 1.14 9.16 41.25
C ALA A 333 2.53 9.23 40.60
N GLY A 334 2.88 10.35 39.97
CA GLY A 334 4.13 10.51 39.21
C GLY A 334 4.18 9.67 37.93
N VAL A 335 3.06 9.12 37.47
CA VAL A 335 2.94 8.33 36.25
C VAL A 335 1.63 8.61 35.53
N MET A 336 1.67 8.67 34.19
CA MET A 336 0.53 8.90 33.33
C MET A 336 0.53 7.91 32.16
N GLY A 337 -0.43 7.00 32.13
CA GLY A 337 -0.83 6.35 30.89
C GLY A 337 -1.59 7.35 30.02
N ILE A 338 -1.27 7.47 28.72
CA ILE A 338 -1.95 8.39 27.82
C ILE A 338 -2.29 7.73 26.47
N VAL A 339 -3.48 8.06 25.96
CA VAL A 339 -3.94 7.75 24.61
C VAL A 339 -4.68 8.96 24.05
N LEU A 340 -4.49 9.23 22.75
CA LEU A 340 -5.27 10.26 22.07
C LEU A 340 -6.43 9.61 21.33
N ASP A 341 -7.59 10.22 21.45
CA ASP A 341 -8.72 9.97 20.56
C ASP A 341 -8.64 10.98 19.42
N THR A 342 -8.54 10.46 18.20
CA THR A 342 -8.28 11.22 16.98
C THR A 342 -9.28 10.83 15.91
N ASP A 343 -9.69 11.79 15.08
CA ASP A 343 -10.56 11.53 13.92
C ASP A 343 -9.91 10.69 12.81
N SER A 344 -8.58 10.50 12.89
CA SER A 344 -7.77 9.77 11.92
C SER A 344 -6.59 9.08 12.62
N PRO A 345 -6.18 7.88 12.16
CA PRO A 345 -4.97 7.22 12.66
C PRO A 345 -3.66 7.89 12.16
N ALA A 346 -3.74 8.85 11.24
CA ALA A 346 -2.58 9.58 10.71
C ALA A 346 -2.27 10.83 11.56
N PRO A 347 -1.19 10.85 12.37
CA PRO A 347 -0.96 11.92 13.36
C PRO A 347 -0.70 13.30 12.75
N LEU A 348 -0.21 13.31 11.50
CA LEU A 348 0.08 14.53 10.73
C LEU A 348 -1.18 15.19 10.16
N ARG A 349 -2.34 14.55 10.24
CA ARG A 349 -3.62 15.10 9.77
C ARG A 349 -4.77 14.95 10.75
N SER A 350 -4.54 14.25 11.86
CA SER A 350 -5.57 14.04 12.86
C SER A 350 -5.91 15.33 13.61
N VAL A 351 -7.20 15.46 13.91
CA VAL A 351 -7.75 16.37 14.90
C VAL A 351 -7.92 15.56 16.19
N ILE A 352 -7.36 16.06 17.29
CA ILE A 352 -7.54 15.45 18.61
C ILE A 352 -8.98 15.74 19.06
N ARG A 353 -9.76 14.68 19.21
CA ARG A 353 -11.15 14.72 19.70
C ARG A 353 -11.25 14.56 21.21
N GLY A 354 -10.24 13.96 21.83
CA GLY A 354 -10.19 13.77 23.28
C GLY A 354 -8.88 13.17 23.74
N ILE A 355 -8.67 13.18 25.06
CA ILE A 355 -7.52 12.56 25.71
C ILE A 355 -8.02 11.51 26.70
N GLY A 356 -7.56 10.27 26.52
CA GLY A 356 -7.66 9.22 27.52
C GLY A 356 -6.41 9.18 28.39
N PHE A 357 -6.55 9.09 29.70
CA PHE A 357 -5.40 9.04 30.61
C PHE A 357 -5.66 8.26 31.90
N ALA A 358 -4.61 7.74 32.53
CA ALA A 358 -4.71 6.96 33.76
C ALA A 358 -3.49 7.15 34.66
N ALA A 359 -3.72 7.23 35.97
CA ALA A 359 -2.66 7.28 36.98
C ALA A 359 -2.31 5.88 37.52
N ASN A 360 -3.17 4.87 37.31
CA ASN A 360 -2.99 3.50 37.77
C ASN A 360 -3.81 2.50 36.92
N LYS A 361 -3.69 1.22 37.25
CA LYS A 361 -4.35 0.11 36.54
C LYS A 361 -5.82 -0.13 36.90
N GLU A 362 -6.37 0.61 37.87
CA GLU A 362 -7.73 0.41 38.37
C GLU A 362 -8.71 1.41 37.75
N LYS A 363 -8.22 2.58 37.33
CA LYS A 363 -9.05 3.69 36.89
C LYS A 363 -8.42 4.46 35.74
N ALA A 364 -9.23 4.71 34.72
CA ALA A 364 -8.88 5.53 33.57
C ALA A 364 -9.92 6.63 33.37
N TYR A 365 -9.48 7.72 32.76
CA TYR A 365 -10.24 8.92 32.48
C TYR A 365 -10.30 9.17 30.98
N TYR A 366 -11.40 9.77 30.54
CA TYR A 366 -11.53 10.30 29.19
C TYR A 366 -12.06 11.73 29.25
N ALA A 367 -11.34 12.66 28.63
CA ALA A 367 -11.72 14.06 28.53
C ALA A 367 -11.98 14.40 27.04
N PRO A 368 -13.23 14.68 26.65
CA PRO A 368 -13.56 15.11 25.30
C PRO A 368 -13.10 16.56 25.08
N LEU A 369 -12.63 16.85 23.87
CA LEU A 369 -12.26 18.19 23.44
C LEU A 369 -13.32 18.69 22.46
N PRO A 370 -13.88 19.91 22.66
CA PRO A 370 -14.80 20.48 21.70
C PRO A 370 -14.09 20.70 20.37
N LEU A 371 -14.70 20.21 19.29
CA LEU A 371 -14.24 20.47 17.92
C LEU A 371 -14.22 21.99 17.69
N HIS A 372 -13.07 22.54 17.32
CA HIS A 372 -12.98 23.94 16.92
C HIS A 372 -13.81 24.15 15.66
N VAL A 373 -15.00 24.74 15.79
CA VAL A 373 -15.79 25.23 14.67
C VAL A 373 -15.62 26.74 14.64
N THR A 374 -14.75 27.26 13.76
CA THR A 374 -14.70 28.71 13.52
C THR A 374 -15.99 29.16 12.83
N PRO A 375 -16.67 30.23 13.30
CA PRO A 375 -17.90 30.76 12.69
C PRO A 375 -17.75 31.12 11.19
N GLN A 376 -16.54 31.46 10.76
CA GLN A 376 -16.19 31.77 9.38
C GLN A 376 -16.39 30.57 8.44
N ARG A 377 -16.19 29.34 8.92
CA ARG A 377 -16.26 28.13 8.09
C ARG A 377 -17.71 27.81 7.73
N THR A 378 -18.64 27.97 8.67
CA THR A 378 -20.08 27.77 8.45
C THR A 378 -20.66 28.81 7.48
N GLN A 379 -20.28 30.08 7.62
CA GLN A 379 -20.73 31.15 6.70
C GLN A 379 -20.14 31.01 5.28
N ASN A 380 -18.89 30.55 5.16
CA ASN A 380 -18.26 30.32 3.86
C ASN A 380 -18.85 29.09 3.14
N PHE A 381 -19.25 28.04 3.86
CA PHE A 381 -19.98 26.91 3.28
C PHE A 381 -21.37 27.32 2.81
N GLU A 382 -22.16 28.04 3.62
CA GLU A 382 -23.50 28.50 3.23
C GLU A 382 -23.48 29.51 2.05
N LYS A 383 -22.40 30.30 1.93
CA LYS A 383 -22.22 31.24 0.83
C LYS A 383 -21.75 30.54 -0.46
N ALA A 384 -20.83 29.59 -0.37
CA ALA A 384 -20.39 28.78 -1.51
C ALA A 384 -21.52 27.91 -2.08
N GLU A 385 -22.41 27.39 -1.21
CA GLU A 385 -23.60 26.63 -1.63
C GLU A 385 -24.64 27.50 -2.35
N LYS A 386 -24.78 28.78 -1.94
CA LYS A 386 -25.67 29.76 -2.58
C LYS A 386 -25.11 30.34 -3.88
N GLU A 387 -23.79 30.42 -4.02
CA GLU A 387 -23.12 31.01 -5.20
C GLU A 387 -22.73 29.96 -6.26
N GLY A 388 -22.93 28.67 -5.99
CA GLY A 388 -22.86 27.60 -7.00
C GLY A 388 -21.44 27.25 -7.47
N VAL A 389 -20.42 27.51 -6.65
CA VAL A 389 -19.02 27.20 -6.96
C VAL A 389 -18.81 25.68 -6.87
N ARG A 390 -18.17 25.08 -7.89
CA ARG A 390 -18.08 23.61 -8.06
C ARG A 390 -16.66 23.05 -8.25
N SER A 391 -15.59 23.75 -7.86
CA SER A 391 -14.24 23.17 -7.90
C SER A 391 -13.25 23.74 -6.89
N ASP A 392 -12.28 22.91 -6.51
CA ASP A 392 -11.29 23.16 -5.45
C ASP A 392 -10.28 24.28 -5.75
N ASN A 393 -10.15 24.73 -7.01
CA ASN A 393 -9.14 25.73 -7.39
C ASN A 393 -9.51 27.18 -7.06
N GLU A 394 -10.73 27.48 -6.59
CA GLU A 394 -11.12 28.83 -6.16
C GLU A 394 -11.00 29.06 -4.63
N LEU A 395 -10.63 28.03 -3.85
CA LEU A 395 -10.52 28.10 -2.38
C LEU A 395 -9.17 28.65 -1.88
N GLY A 396 -8.17 28.78 -2.75
CA GLY A 396 -6.78 29.10 -2.40
C GLY A 396 -6.53 30.50 -1.78
N GLY A 397 -7.56 31.30 -1.54
CA GLY A 397 -7.46 32.62 -0.90
C GLY A 397 -8.43 32.87 0.26
N LEU A 398 -9.26 31.90 0.65
CA LEU A 398 -10.32 32.10 1.66
C LEU A 398 -9.90 31.78 3.10
N PHE A 399 -8.76 31.11 3.30
CA PHE A 399 -8.23 30.78 4.62
C PHE A 399 -7.17 31.81 5.03
N GLY A 400 -7.64 33.02 5.35
CA GLY A 400 -6.81 34.02 6.03
C GLY A 400 -6.36 33.51 7.42
N GLU A 401 -5.24 34.03 7.92
CA GLU A 401 -4.69 33.70 9.25
C GLU A 401 -5.79 33.68 10.32
N GLU A 402 -5.99 32.51 10.96
CA GLU A 402 -6.97 32.31 12.02
C GLU A 402 -6.68 33.22 13.21
N LYS A 403 -7.46 34.31 13.37
CA LYS A 403 -7.28 35.25 14.48
C LYS A 403 -8.40 35.32 15.51
N ASP A 404 -9.56 34.71 15.30
CA ASP A 404 -10.66 34.82 16.27
C ASP A 404 -11.50 33.53 16.37
N ALA A 405 -11.03 32.55 17.15
CA ALA A 405 -11.88 31.49 17.68
C ALA A 405 -12.49 31.97 19.01
N ILE A 406 -13.82 31.94 19.13
CA ILE A 406 -14.50 32.20 20.41
C ILE A 406 -14.25 31.00 21.32
N ILE A 407 -13.29 31.12 22.24
CA ILE A 407 -12.99 30.10 23.24
C ILE A 407 -14.02 30.25 24.37
N ASP A 408 -14.88 29.26 24.56
CA ASP A 408 -15.65 29.12 25.80
C ASP A 408 -14.63 28.97 26.95
N PRO A 409 -14.58 29.91 27.93
CA PRO A 409 -13.58 29.90 29.01
C PRO A 409 -13.69 28.66 29.92
N ASP A 410 -14.83 27.97 29.90
CA ASP A 410 -15.10 26.77 30.68
C ASP A 410 -14.93 25.47 29.87
N ALA A 411 -14.57 25.56 28.59
CA ALA A 411 -14.29 24.38 27.77
C ALA A 411 -13.08 23.60 28.27
N ILE A 412 -13.18 22.27 28.18
CA ILE A 412 -12.02 21.39 28.29
C ILE A 412 -11.13 21.65 27.08
N THR A 413 -9.91 22.13 27.32
CA THR A 413 -8.94 22.40 26.26
C THR A 413 -7.68 21.57 26.47
N LEU A 414 -6.93 21.38 25.39
CA LEU A 414 -5.63 20.70 25.41
C LEU A 414 -4.65 21.36 26.40
N SER A 415 -4.72 22.69 26.55
CA SER A 415 -3.86 23.45 27.48
C SER A 415 -3.96 23.01 28.95
N LEU A 416 -5.07 22.37 29.36
CA LEU A 416 -5.20 21.85 30.73
C LEU A 416 -4.17 20.74 31.03
N PHE A 417 -3.65 20.07 30.01
CA PHE A 417 -2.69 18.98 30.14
C PHE A 417 -1.23 19.44 30.08
N SER A 418 -0.95 20.70 29.71
CA SER A 418 0.41 21.23 29.50
C SER A 418 1.34 20.99 30.69
N ASP A 419 0.87 21.27 31.91
CA ASP A 419 1.69 21.14 33.11
C ASP A 419 2.16 19.71 33.35
N VAL A 420 1.26 18.74 33.17
CA VAL A 420 1.55 17.30 33.38
C VAL A 420 2.39 16.74 32.24
N LEU A 421 2.18 17.22 31.01
CA LEU A 421 2.98 16.84 29.85
C LEU A 421 4.39 17.47 29.86
N ALA A 422 4.57 18.64 30.47
CA ALA A 422 5.88 19.29 30.58
C ALA A 422 6.69 18.77 31.79
N ASP A 423 6.04 18.24 32.83
CA ASP A 423 6.72 17.79 34.04
C ASP A 423 7.60 16.55 33.78
N LYS A 424 8.89 16.69 34.07
CA LYS A 424 9.90 15.62 33.95
C LYS A 424 9.82 14.61 35.10
N ALA A 425 9.17 14.95 36.22
CA ALA A 425 8.95 14.04 37.33
C ALA A 425 7.84 13.03 37.05
N ILE A 426 7.00 13.27 36.03
CA ILE A 426 5.88 12.40 35.66
C ILE A 426 6.30 11.48 34.50
N GLN A 427 6.36 10.18 34.78
CA GLN A 427 6.64 9.16 33.77
C GLN A 427 5.42 8.97 32.87
N ARG A 428 5.56 9.24 31.57
CA ARG A 428 4.48 9.06 30.58
C ARG A 428 4.64 7.71 29.86
N VAL A 429 3.55 6.97 29.78
CA VAL A 429 3.49 5.65 29.15
C VAL A 429 2.39 5.68 28.07
N ALA A 430 2.77 5.34 26.84
CA ALA A 430 1.85 5.33 25.71
C ALA A 430 2.19 4.19 24.75
N HIS A 431 1.17 3.66 24.10
CA HIS A 431 1.35 2.83 22.91
C HIS A 431 1.56 3.74 21.70
N ASN A 432 2.60 3.50 20.91
CA ASN A 432 3.02 4.39 19.81
C ASN A 432 3.29 5.85 20.26
N ALA A 433 4.04 6.03 21.36
CA ALA A 433 4.32 7.33 21.98
C ALA A 433 4.75 8.44 21.00
N LYS A 434 5.53 8.10 19.98
CA LYS A 434 5.98 9.05 18.94
C LYS A 434 4.83 9.66 18.12
N LEU A 435 3.76 8.90 17.87
CA LEU A 435 2.58 9.40 17.14
C LEU A 435 1.77 10.37 18.01
N ILE A 436 1.67 10.08 19.30
CA ILE A 436 1.01 10.97 20.28
C ILE A 436 1.79 12.28 20.42
N GLU A 437 3.12 12.20 20.49
CA GLU A 437 4.01 13.37 20.55
C GLU A 437 3.80 14.29 19.34
N ILE A 438 3.83 13.75 18.12
CA ILE A 438 3.58 14.52 16.88
C ILE A 438 2.20 15.19 16.88
N ALA A 439 1.16 14.48 17.34
CA ALA A 439 -0.19 15.04 17.39
C ALA A 439 -0.32 16.16 18.42
N LEU A 440 0.33 16.02 19.59
CA LEU A 440 0.37 17.05 20.64
C LEU A 440 1.16 18.28 20.21
N GLU A 441 2.34 18.10 19.61
CA GLU A 441 3.18 19.21 19.10
C GLU A 441 2.41 20.05 18.06
N ARG A 442 1.70 19.40 17.13
CA ARG A 442 0.85 20.08 16.14
C ARG A 442 -0.30 20.86 16.77
N ALA A 443 -0.79 20.39 17.91
CA ALA A 443 -1.83 21.06 18.68
C ALA A 443 -1.28 22.12 19.66
N GLY A 444 0.03 22.37 19.63
CA GLY A 444 0.70 23.41 20.42
C GLY A 444 1.07 23.02 21.84
N LEU A 445 1.25 21.72 22.12
CA LEU A 445 1.61 21.17 23.44
C LEU A 445 2.99 20.52 23.49
#